data_AF-A0A3N5QH83-F1
#
_entry.id   AF-A0A3N5QH83-F1
#
_cell.length_a   1.000
_cell.length_b   1.000
_cell.length_c   1.000
_cell.angle_alpha   90.00
_cell.angle_beta   90.00
_cell.angle_gamma   90.00
#
_symmetry.space_group_name_H-M   'P 1'
#
loop_
_entity.id
_entity.type
_entity.pdbx_description
1 polymer ?
#
loop_
_entity_poly.entity_id
_entity_poly.type
_entity_poly.pdbx_seq_one_letter_code
_entity_poly.pdbx_strand_id
1 'polypeptide(L)'
;MPVYVAVVETKRGRKLKREIDAPNDKIAISNLKRQNYVVKKIKPKPKDLFESIAFMQPKVQNKDIVIFTRQFSTMIDAGLPLVQGLTILAEQSENPTFKKMLKEITKDVEGGSTLAEAMKKHPKVFDGLFVNLVAAGEMGGVLDTILRRLADYIEK
;
A
#
# COMPACT_ATOMS: atom_id res chain seq x y z
N MET A 1 11.46 12.76 -4.50
CA MET A 1 12.85 13.15 -4.18
C MET A 1 13.42 12.11 -3.21
N PRO A 2 14.74 11.84 -3.16
CA PRO A 2 15.29 10.90 -2.19
C PRO A 2 15.20 11.46 -0.77
N VAL A 3 14.82 10.60 0.17
CA VAL A 3 14.80 10.89 1.61
C VAL A 3 16.17 10.56 2.18
N TYR A 4 16.72 11.43 3.02
CA TYR A 4 17.95 11.20 3.76
C TYR A 4 17.65 11.04 5.25
N VAL A 5 18.31 10.09 5.90
CA VAL A 5 18.28 9.95 7.36
C VAL A 5 19.60 10.50 7.91
N ALA A 6 19.51 11.51 8.76
CA ALA A 6 20.65 12.15 9.39
C ALA A 6 20.61 11.99 10.91
N VAL A 7 21.75 11.65 11.50
CA VAL A 7 22.01 11.82 12.93
C VAL A 7 22.52 13.23 13.12
N VAL A 8 21.71 14.05 13.78
CA VAL A 8 21.98 15.45 14.03
C VAL A 8 22.16 15.72 15.52
N GLU A 9 22.93 16.74 15.85
CA GLU A 9 23.13 17.21 17.22
C GLU A 9 22.63 18.64 17.35
N THR A 10 21.86 18.91 18.39
CA THR A 10 21.38 20.25 18.74
C THR A 10 22.49 21.06 19.43
N LYS A 11 22.34 22.39 19.49
CA LYS A 11 23.25 23.26 20.27
C LYS A 11 23.37 22.88 21.75
N ARG A 12 22.40 22.12 22.29
CA ARG A 12 22.39 21.60 23.67
C ARG A 12 23.04 20.21 23.81
N GLY A 13 23.78 19.74 22.79
CA GLY A 13 24.45 18.44 22.79
C GLY A 13 23.54 17.21 22.63
N ARG A 14 22.23 17.40 22.44
CA ARG A 14 21.30 16.28 22.24
C ARG A 14 21.39 15.75 20.82
N LYS A 15 21.65 14.45 20.68
CA LYS A 15 21.64 13.70 19.40
C LYS A 15 20.21 13.26 19.05
N LEU A 16 19.81 13.49 17.81
CA LEU A 16 18.48 13.17 17.27
C LEU A 16 18.63 12.57 15.87
N LYS A 17 17.68 11.71 15.47
CA LYS A 17 17.54 11.29 14.07
C LYS A 17 16.53 12.22 13.38
N ARG A 18 16.87 12.68 12.17
CA ARG A 18 16.00 13.50 11.31
C ARG A 18 15.92 12.89 9.92
N GLU A 19 14.73 12.88 9.35
CA GLU A 19 14.50 12.57 7.95
C GLU A 19 14.33 13.88 7.18
N ILE A 20 14.89 13.96 5.98
CA ILE A 20 14.78 15.14 5.12
C ILE A 20 14.76 14.77 3.64
N ASP A 21 13.83 15.38 2.89
CA ASP A 21 13.81 15.32 1.44
C ASP A 21 14.83 16.27 0.84
N ALA A 22 15.69 15.77 -0.03
CA ALA A 22 16.66 16.60 -0.74
C ALA A 22 17.07 15.97 -2.08
N PRO A 23 17.47 16.76 -3.09
CA PRO A 23 17.99 16.24 -4.35
C PRO A 23 19.32 15.49 -4.20
N ASN A 24 20.14 15.86 -3.21
CA ASN A 24 21.42 15.22 -2.90
C ASN A 24 21.82 15.47 -1.43
N ASP A 25 22.90 14.81 -1.00
CA ASP A 25 23.47 14.88 0.34
C ASP A 25 23.90 16.30 0.74
N LYS A 26 24.52 17.07 -0.17
CA LYS A 26 24.93 18.46 0.08
C LYS A 26 23.73 19.34 0.41
N ILE A 27 22.62 19.21 -0.32
CA ILE A 27 21.39 19.96 -0.06
C ILE A 27 20.74 19.51 1.25
N ALA A 28 20.71 18.20 1.54
CA ALA A 28 20.21 17.68 2.80
C ALA A 28 20.97 18.25 4.01
N ILE A 29 22.31 18.27 3.94
CA ILE A 29 23.17 18.86 4.98
C ILE A 29 22.91 20.36 5.13
N SER A 30 22.81 21.08 4.01
CA SER A 30 22.56 22.54 4.01
C SER A 30 21.22 22.86 4.68
N ASN A 31 20.17 22.12 4.35
CA ASN A 31 18.85 22.31 4.95
C ASN A 31 18.83 21.98 6.45
N LEU A 32 19.54 20.93 6.89
CA LEU A 32 19.66 20.59 8.32
C LEU A 32 20.47 21.65 9.10
N LYS A 33 21.55 22.19 8.50
CA LYS A 33 22.32 23.29 9.10
C LYS A 33 21.48 24.56 9.26
N ARG A 34 20.65 24.91 8.27
CA ARG A 34 19.70 26.04 8.34
C ARG A 34 18.70 25.88 9.51
N GLN A 35 18.38 24.65 9.88
CA GLN A 35 17.54 24.33 11.05
C GLN A 35 18.32 24.29 12.39
N ASN A 36 19.53 24.86 12.44
CA ASN A 36 20.41 24.88 13.63
C ASN A 36 20.88 23.50 14.12
N TYR A 37 20.94 22.51 13.23
CA TYR A 37 21.47 21.19 13.55
C TYR A 37 22.92 21.01 13.06
N VAL A 38 23.74 20.35 13.88
CA VAL A 38 25.05 19.85 13.48
C VAL A 38 24.90 18.43 12.97
N VAL A 39 25.09 18.21 11.68
CA VAL A 39 25.00 16.87 11.07
C VAL A 39 26.26 16.06 11.42
N LYS A 40 26.10 14.93 12.11
CA LYS A 40 27.22 14.01 12.43
C LYS A 40 27.34 12.88 11.42
N LYS A 41 26.20 12.38 10.94
CA LYS A 41 26.15 11.28 9.97
C LYS A 41 24.93 11.49 9.11
N ILE A 42 25.09 11.37 7.79
CA ILE A 42 23.97 11.40 6.86
C ILE A 42 24.11 10.21 5.93
N LYS A 43 23.00 9.53 5.67
CA LYS A 43 22.92 8.48 4.67
C LYS A 43 21.63 8.66 3.89
N PRO A 44 21.62 8.38 2.58
CA PRO A 44 20.34 8.21 1.89
C PRO A 44 19.55 7.15 2.67
N LYS A 45 18.28 7.43 2.97
CA LYS A 45 17.37 6.38 3.40
C LYS A 45 17.43 5.36 2.26
N PRO A 46 17.84 4.11 2.50
CA PRO A 46 17.72 3.12 1.44
C PRO A 46 16.26 3.19 1.01
N LYS A 47 15.99 3.60 -0.24
CA LYS A 47 14.74 3.22 -0.90
C LYS A 47 14.71 1.72 -0.67
N ASP A 48 13.68 1.21 0.00
CA ASP A 48 13.64 -0.17 0.47
C ASP A 48 14.20 -1.08 -0.62
N LEU A 49 15.47 -1.47 -0.50
CA LEU A 49 16.17 -2.23 -1.54
C LEU A 49 15.56 -3.63 -1.64
N PHE A 50 14.86 -4.04 -0.57
CA PHE A 50 13.98 -5.19 -0.54
C PHE A 50 12.79 -5.03 -1.51
N GLU A 51 12.24 -3.82 -1.64
CA GLU A 51 11.15 -3.49 -2.54
C GLU A 51 11.57 -3.48 -4.02
N SER A 52 12.84 -3.16 -4.31
CA SER A 52 13.38 -3.16 -5.68
C SER A 52 13.90 -4.52 -6.15
N ILE A 53 14.09 -5.49 -5.25
CA ILE A 53 14.40 -6.88 -5.64
C ILE A 53 13.06 -7.62 -5.77
N ALA A 54 12.39 -7.41 -6.90
CA ALA A 54 11.11 -8.04 -7.22
C ALA A 54 11.13 -9.58 -7.09
N PHE A 55 12.30 -10.21 -7.15
CA PHE A 55 12.46 -11.66 -6.98
C PHE A 55 12.40 -12.15 -5.51
N MET A 56 12.72 -11.30 -4.53
CA MET A 56 12.68 -11.67 -3.09
C MET A 56 11.35 -11.32 -2.41
N GLN A 57 10.43 -10.68 -3.14
CA GLN A 57 9.12 -10.33 -2.62
C GLN A 57 8.26 -11.59 -2.44
N PRO A 58 7.63 -11.78 -1.27
CA PRO A 58 6.80 -12.95 -1.01
C PRO A 58 5.63 -12.99 -1.98
N LYS A 59 5.42 -14.13 -2.64
CA LYS A 59 4.28 -14.32 -3.54
C LYS A 59 2.97 -14.20 -2.76
N VAL A 60 1.97 -13.58 -3.38
CA VAL A 60 0.59 -13.60 -2.86
C VAL A 60 0.09 -15.04 -2.92
N GLN A 61 -0.35 -15.57 -1.78
CA GLN A 61 -0.87 -16.92 -1.66
C GLN A 61 -2.41 -16.91 -1.76
N ASN A 62 -3.01 -18.05 -2.12
CA ASN A 62 -4.47 -18.16 -2.20
C ASN A 62 -5.15 -17.79 -0.85
N LYS A 63 -4.53 -18.15 0.27
CA LYS A 63 -5.00 -17.78 1.61
C LYS A 63 -5.13 -16.26 1.80
N ASP A 64 -4.22 -15.48 1.22
CA ASP A 64 -4.22 -14.02 1.35
C ASP A 64 -5.45 -13.45 0.64
N ILE A 65 -5.78 -14.01 -0.53
CA ILE A 65 -6.94 -13.65 -1.36
C ILE A 65 -8.24 -14.02 -0.64
N VAL A 66 -8.33 -15.25 -0.11
CA VAL A 66 -9.51 -15.74 0.64
C VAL A 66 -9.81 -14.83 1.83
N ILE A 67 -8.81 -14.55 2.67
CA ILE A 67 -8.97 -13.70 3.86
C ILE A 67 -9.40 -12.30 3.44
N PHE A 68 -8.74 -11.71 2.44
CA PHE A 68 -9.11 -10.41 1.91
C PHE A 68 -10.55 -10.39 1.40
N THR A 69 -10.96 -11.32 0.55
CA THR A 69 -12.31 -11.32 -0.03
C THR A 69 -13.38 -11.49 1.04
N ARG A 70 -13.16 -12.35 2.03
CA ARG A 70 -14.10 -12.54 3.14
C ARG A 70 -14.23 -11.28 4.00
N GLN A 71 -13.11 -10.71 4.44
CA GLN A 71 -13.12 -9.49 5.27
C GLN A 71 -13.69 -8.30 4.50
N PHE A 72 -13.34 -8.16 3.22
CA PHE A 72 -13.86 -7.10 2.36
C PHE A 72 -15.36 -7.23 2.16
N SER A 73 -15.86 -8.46 1.89
CA SER A 73 -17.29 -8.73 1.80
C SER A 73 -18.02 -8.31 3.07
N THR A 74 -17.50 -8.66 4.26
CA THR A 74 -18.09 -8.27 5.55
C THR A 74 -18.14 -6.75 5.72
N MET A 75 -17.07 -6.04 5.34
CA MET A 75 -17.03 -4.58 5.46
C MET A 75 -18.04 -3.91 4.51
N ILE A 76 -18.12 -4.36 3.25
CA ILE A 76 -19.07 -3.82 2.27
C ILE A 76 -20.51 -4.11 2.67
N ASP A 77 -20.81 -5.31 3.17
CA ASP A 77 -22.12 -5.69 3.68
C ASP A 77 -22.52 -4.85 4.92
N ALA A 78 -21.55 -4.46 5.75
CA ALA A 78 -21.75 -3.52 6.86
C ALA A 78 -21.89 -2.05 6.44
N GLY A 79 -21.85 -1.75 5.14
CA GLY A 79 -21.99 -0.39 4.61
C GLY A 79 -20.76 0.49 4.74
N LEU A 80 -19.58 -0.09 4.99
CA LEU A 80 -18.34 0.69 4.96
C LEU A 80 -18.07 1.20 3.54
N PRO A 81 -17.62 2.46 3.38
CA PRO A 81 -17.14 2.97 2.11
C PRO A 81 -16.05 2.08 1.51
N LEU A 82 -16.15 1.82 0.20
CA LEU A 82 -15.27 0.91 -0.52
C LEU A 82 -13.77 1.24 -0.32
N VAL A 83 -13.39 2.50 -0.52
CA VAL A 83 -12.01 2.99 -0.34
C VAL A 83 -11.53 2.78 1.09
N GLN A 84 -12.40 3.00 2.08
CA GLN A 84 -12.07 2.79 3.48
C GLN A 84 -11.82 1.30 3.77
N GLY A 85 -12.67 0.41 3.25
CA GLY A 85 -12.47 -1.04 3.37
C GLY A 85 -11.14 -1.49 2.77
N LEU A 86 -10.82 -1.05 1.55
CA LEU A 86 -9.53 -1.35 0.91
C LEU A 86 -8.34 -0.83 1.72
N THR A 87 -8.44 0.37 2.29
CA THR A 87 -7.39 0.98 3.11
C THR A 87 -7.12 0.16 4.37
N ILE A 88 -8.17 -0.23 5.10
CA ILE A 88 -8.06 -1.06 6.30
C ILE A 88 -7.40 -2.41 5.97
N LEU A 89 -7.83 -3.06 4.89
CA LEU A 89 -7.29 -4.36 4.48
C LEU A 89 -5.84 -4.26 3.99
N ALA A 90 -5.48 -3.18 3.28
CA ALA A 90 -4.10 -2.93 2.92
C ALA A 90 -3.21 -2.75 4.17
N GLU A 91 -3.72 -2.10 5.22
CA GLU A 91 -2.99 -1.93 6.47
C GLU A 91 -2.82 -3.25 7.23
N GLN A 92 -3.86 -4.08 7.27
CA GLN A 92 -3.92 -5.37 7.95
C GLN A 92 -3.20 -6.51 7.20
N SER A 93 -2.96 -6.38 5.89
CA SER A 93 -2.27 -7.41 5.10
C SER A 93 -0.84 -7.64 5.60
N GLU A 94 -0.56 -8.88 6.03
CA GLU A 94 0.76 -9.33 6.46
C GLU A 94 1.73 -9.51 5.27
N ASN A 95 1.20 -9.85 4.09
CA ASN A 95 1.99 -10.01 2.89
C ASN A 95 2.35 -8.62 2.31
N PRO A 96 3.64 -8.21 2.28
CA PRO A 96 4.03 -6.89 1.80
C PRO A 96 3.76 -6.68 0.30
N THR A 97 3.80 -7.75 -0.50
CA THR A 97 3.45 -7.67 -1.94
C THR A 97 1.97 -7.41 -2.11
N PHE A 98 1.14 -8.13 -1.37
CA PHE A 98 -0.30 -7.94 -1.43
C PHE A 98 -0.72 -6.58 -0.86
N LYS A 99 -0.12 -6.16 0.25
CA LYS A 99 -0.29 -4.83 0.85
C LYS A 99 -0.01 -3.71 -0.16
N LYS A 100 1.08 -3.80 -0.91
CA LYS A 100 1.42 -2.83 -1.95
C LYS A 100 0.38 -2.82 -3.07
N MET A 101 -0.01 -3.99 -3.54
CA MET A 101 -1.08 -4.15 -4.54
C MET A 101 -2.39 -3.53 -4.08
N LEU A 102 -2.83 -3.81 -2.86
CA LEU A 102 -4.06 -3.22 -2.31
C LEU A 102 -3.97 -1.70 -2.23
N LYS A 103 -2.83 -1.12 -1.86
CA LYS A 103 -2.62 0.33 -1.88
C LYS A 103 -2.69 0.93 -3.29
N GLU A 104 -2.15 0.24 -4.28
CA GLU A 104 -2.24 0.65 -5.69
C GLU A 104 -3.70 0.64 -6.16
N ILE A 105 -4.45 -0.42 -5.84
CA ILE A 105 -5.89 -0.54 -6.11
C ILE A 105 -6.67 0.59 -5.41
N THR A 106 -6.43 0.82 -4.12
CA THR A 106 -7.10 1.91 -3.37
C THR A 106 -6.88 3.24 -4.06
N LYS A 107 -5.64 3.55 -4.45
CA LYS A 107 -5.29 4.82 -5.11
C LYS A 107 -5.98 4.97 -6.47
N ASP A 108 -6.06 3.90 -7.25
CA ASP A 108 -6.75 3.92 -8.54
C ASP A 108 -8.24 4.21 -8.38
N VAL A 109 -8.87 3.62 -7.36
CA VAL A 109 -10.30 3.83 -7.07
C VAL A 109 -10.55 5.23 -6.49
N GLU A 110 -9.68 5.72 -5.61
CA GLU A 110 -9.68 7.13 -5.18
C GLU A 110 -9.53 8.11 -6.35
N GLY A 111 -8.77 7.70 -7.37
CA GLY A 111 -8.59 8.44 -8.63
C GLY A 111 -9.77 8.34 -9.60
N GLY A 112 -10.83 7.61 -9.25
CA GLY A 112 -12.05 7.48 -10.04
C GLY A 112 -12.11 6.26 -10.97
N SER A 113 -11.15 5.34 -10.89
CA SER A 113 -11.27 4.04 -11.57
C SER A 113 -12.31 3.17 -10.87
N THR A 114 -12.98 2.29 -11.61
CA THR A 114 -13.80 1.24 -10.97
C THR A 114 -12.90 0.24 -10.23
N LEU A 115 -13.45 -0.47 -9.24
CA LEU A 115 -12.73 -1.53 -8.52
C LEU A 115 -12.29 -2.62 -9.48
N ALA A 116 -13.15 -3.01 -10.43
CA ALA A 116 -12.82 -4.00 -11.44
C ALA A 116 -11.64 -3.57 -12.32
N GLU A 117 -11.59 -2.32 -12.79
CA GLU A 117 -10.47 -1.79 -13.58
C GLU A 117 -9.16 -1.78 -12.78
N ALA A 118 -9.22 -1.41 -11.51
CA ALA A 118 -8.06 -1.41 -10.63
C ALA A 118 -7.55 -2.85 -10.39
N MET A 119 -8.45 -3.81 -10.08
CA MET A 119 -8.10 -5.22 -9.90
C MET A 119 -7.55 -5.86 -11.18
N LYS A 120 -8.04 -5.48 -12.36
CA LYS A 120 -7.60 -6.00 -13.67
C LYS A 120 -6.12 -5.76 -13.95
N LYS A 121 -5.51 -4.74 -13.31
CA LYS A 121 -4.06 -4.48 -13.40
C LYS A 121 -3.21 -5.56 -12.71
N HIS A 122 -3.83 -6.44 -11.92
CA HIS A 122 -3.17 -7.49 -11.13
C HIS A 122 -3.69 -8.90 -11.48
N PRO A 123 -3.56 -9.35 -12.75
CA PRO A 123 -4.18 -10.59 -13.25
C PRO A 123 -3.62 -11.89 -12.65
N LYS A 124 -2.49 -11.82 -11.95
CA LYS A 124 -1.90 -12.98 -11.24
C LYS A 124 -2.59 -13.28 -9.90
N VAL A 125 -3.39 -12.33 -9.40
CA VAL A 125 -4.07 -12.42 -8.11
C VAL A 125 -5.58 -12.39 -8.32
N PHE A 126 -6.07 -11.47 -9.16
CA PHE A 126 -7.48 -11.39 -9.53
C PHE A 126 -7.63 -11.90 -10.97
N ASP A 127 -8.13 -13.12 -11.11
CA ASP A 127 -8.34 -13.70 -12.44
C ASP A 127 -9.49 -13.01 -13.20
N GLY A 128 -9.66 -13.37 -14.47
CA GLY A 128 -10.68 -12.75 -15.31
C GLY A 128 -12.11 -12.98 -14.79
N LEU A 129 -12.38 -14.12 -14.16
CA LEU A 129 -13.70 -14.42 -13.61
C LEU A 129 -13.99 -13.51 -12.40
N PHE A 130 -13.04 -13.39 -11.48
CA PHE A 130 -13.13 -12.52 -10.32
C PHE A 130 -13.40 -11.08 -10.75
N VAL A 131 -12.59 -10.56 -11.68
CA VAL A 131 -12.72 -9.17 -12.17
C VAL A 131 -14.07 -8.95 -12.85
N ASN A 132 -14.52 -9.89 -13.68
CA ASN A 132 -15.82 -9.77 -14.38
C ASN A 132 -17.00 -9.80 -13.41
N LEU A 133 -16.94 -10.62 -12.36
CA LEU A 133 -17.97 -10.66 -11.33
C LEU A 133 -18.02 -9.35 -10.56
N VAL A 134 -16.87 -8.82 -10.13
CA VAL A 134 -16.78 -7.50 -9.47
C VAL A 134 -17.35 -6.41 -10.37
N ALA A 135 -17.00 -6.40 -11.66
CA ALA A 135 -17.52 -5.42 -12.62
C ALA A 135 -19.07 -5.46 -12.72
N ALA A 136 -19.64 -6.66 -12.76
CA ALA A 136 -21.09 -6.84 -12.77
C ALA A 136 -21.73 -6.36 -11.44
N GLY A 137 -21.07 -6.60 -10.31
CA GLY A 137 -21.49 -6.14 -8.99
C GLY A 137 -21.49 -4.62 -8.86
N GLU A 138 -20.42 -3.96 -9.31
CA GLU A 138 -20.33 -2.50 -9.31
C GLU A 138 -21.38 -1.87 -10.22
N MET A 139 -21.52 -2.35 -11.46
CA MET A 139 -22.48 -1.82 -12.43
C MET A 139 -23.94 -2.03 -11.98
N GLY A 140 -24.22 -3.16 -11.34
CA GLY A 140 -25.56 -3.51 -10.85
C GLY A 140 -25.89 -2.95 -9.47
N GLY A 141 -24.96 -2.30 -8.78
CA GLY A 141 -25.15 -1.81 -7.41
C GLY A 141 -25.35 -2.93 -6.38
N VAL A 142 -24.84 -4.14 -6.65
CA VAL A 142 -25.00 -5.36 -5.83
C VAL A 142 -23.64 -5.95 -5.44
N LEU A 143 -22.66 -5.08 -5.22
CA LEU A 143 -21.27 -5.46 -4.93
C LEU A 143 -21.16 -6.29 -3.64
N ASP A 144 -21.97 -6.00 -2.63
CA ASP A 144 -22.10 -6.78 -1.38
C ASP A 144 -22.39 -8.26 -1.68
N THR A 145 -23.35 -8.51 -2.55
CA THR A 145 -23.83 -9.86 -2.87
C THR A 145 -22.83 -10.59 -3.74
N ILE A 146 -22.17 -9.89 -4.66
CA ILE A 146 -21.11 -10.45 -5.48
C ILE A 146 -19.89 -10.81 -4.63
N LEU A 147 -19.44 -9.92 -3.73
CA LEU A 147 -18.29 -10.19 -2.86
C LEU A 147 -18.56 -11.37 -1.91
N ARG A 148 -19.79 -11.51 -1.41
CA ARG A 148 -20.20 -12.66 -0.60
C ARG A 148 -20.11 -13.97 -1.38
N ARG A 149 -20.63 -13.99 -2.62
CA ARG A 149 -20.52 -15.16 -3.52
C ARG A 149 -19.07 -15.49 -3.88
N LEU A 150 -18.24 -14.47 -4.11
CA LEU A 150 -16.81 -14.64 -4.36
C LEU A 150 -16.12 -15.25 -3.14
N ALA A 151 -16.37 -14.73 -1.93
CA ALA A 151 -15.79 -15.29 -0.71
C ALA A 151 -16.14 -16.77 -0.55
N ASP A 152 -17.41 -17.14 -0.78
CA ASP A 152 -17.87 -18.54 -0.69
C ASP A 152 -17.31 -19.44 -1.80
N TYR A 153 -16.97 -18.87 -2.97
CA TYR A 153 -16.38 -19.60 -4.09
C TYR A 153 -14.89 -19.90 -3.86
N ILE A 154 -14.13 -18.94 -3.35
CA ILE A 154 -12.66 -19.05 -3.21
C ILE A 154 -12.27 -19.87 -1.96
N GLU A 155 -13.17 -20.01 -0.99
CA GLU A 155 -13.00 -20.89 0.18
C GLU A 155 -13.13 -22.39 -0.12
N LYS A 156 -13.72 -22.76 -1.26
CA LYS A 156 -13.87 -24.15 -1.71
C LYS A 156 -12.64 -24.64 -2.46
#